data_AF-A0A4Y7PT99-F1
#
_entry.id   AF-A0A4Y7PT99-F1
#
_cell.length_a   1.000
_cell.length_b   1.000
_cell.length_c   1.000
_cell.angle_alpha   90.00
_cell.angle_beta   90.00
_cell.angle_gamma   90.00
#
_symmetry.space_group_name_H-M   'P 1'
#
loop_
_entity.id
_entity.type
_entity.pdbx_description
1 polymer ?
#
loop_
_entity_poly.entity_id
_entity_poly.type
_entity_poly.pdbx_seq_one_letter_code
_entity_poly.pdbx_strand_id
1 'polypeptide(L)'
;MSESSPDITGLISEASQFRFYYGATISGTALFLYDYALTFPTEISEVWNSKFSGAQALFFLTRYSYMVATVLYSASNLIQNPSQTVG
;
A
#
# COMPACT_ATOMS: atom_id res chain seq x y z
N MET A 1 31.86 28.87 2.52
CA MET A 1 30.80 27.93 2.12
C MET A 1 31.41 26.55 2.25
N SER A 2 31.11 25.83 3.35
CA SER A 2 31.66 24.48 3.56
C SER A 2 31.03 23.54 2.55
N GLU A 3 31.82 22.99 1.65
CA GLU A 3 31.39 21.90 0.79
C GLU A 3 30.97 20.74 1.69
N SER A 4 29.69 20.36 1.63
CA SER A 4 29.21 19.18 2.33
C SER A 4 30.05 17.99 1.90
N SER A 5 30.63 17.28 2.85
CA SER A 5 31.39 16.05 2.57
C SER A 5 30.54 15.14 1.67
N PRO A 6 31.11 14.51 0.62
CA PRO A 6 30.37 13.64 -0.32
C PRO A 6 29.53 12.56 0.38
N ASP A 7 29.92 12.18 1.60
CA ASP A 7 29.21 11.28 2.50
C ASP A 7 27.84 11.82 2.96
N ILE A 8 27.75 13.11 3.33
CA ILE A 8 26.51 13.76 3.78
C ILE A 8 25.52 13.89 2.62
N THR A 9 26.01 14.23 1.42
CA THR A 9 25.18 14.30 0.22
C THR A 9 24.59 12.93 -0.13
N GLY A 10 25.39 11.86 0.01
CA GLY A 10 24.93 10.48 -0.13
C GLY A 10 23.79 10.13 0.82
N LEU A 11 23.97 10.39 2.12
CA LEU A 11 22.95 10.14 3.15
C LEU A 11 21.64 10.90 2.91
N ILE A 12 21.71 12.17 2.50
CA ILE A 12 20.50 12.97 2.19
C ILE A 12 19.75 12.37 1.00
N SER A 13 20.49 11.94 -0.04
CA SER A 13 19.88 11.33 -1.22
C SER A 13 19.15 10.03 -0.87
N GLU A 14 19.75 9.19 -0.04
CA GLU A 14 19.16 7.93 0.43
C GLU A 14 17.89 8.19 1.27
N ALA A 15 17.96 9.11 2.23
CA ALA A 15 16.79 9.47 3.05
C ALA A 15 15.62 10.03 2.21
N SER A 16 15.93 10.82 1.18
CA SER A 16 14.92 11.37 0.26
C SER A 16 14.24 10.28 -0.57
N GLN A 17 15.00 9.27 -1.02
CA GLN A 17 14.47 8.12 -1.77
C GLN A 17 13.52 7.31 -0.90
N PHE A 18 13.88 7.03 0.35
CA PHE A 18 13.00 6.32 1.28
C PHE A 18 11.68 7.05 1.51
N ARG A 19 11.71 8.37 1.75
CA ARG A 19 10.49 9.18 1.91
C ARG A 19 9.58 9.13 0.69
N PHE A 20 10.16 9.26 -0.51
CA PHE A 20 9.40 9.16 -1.76
C PHE A 20 8.76 7.78 -1.90
N TYR A 21 9.53 6.72 -1.65
CA TYR A 21 9.06 5.34 -1.73
C TYR A 21 7.87 5.07 -0.79
N TYR A 22 7.96 5.51 0.46
CA TYR A 22 6.86 5.34 1.42
C TYR A 22 5.62 6.15 1.04
N GLY A 23 5.81 7.41 0.64
CA GLY A 23 4.70 8.26 0.19
C GLY A 23 3.97 7.68 -1.01
N ALA A 24 4.72 7.20 -2.01
CA ALA A 24 4.16 6.53 -3.18
C ALA A 24 3.43 5.23 -2.81
N THR A 25 4.01 4.42 -1.91
CA THR A 25 3.42 3.14 -1.47
C THR A 25 2.08 3.36 -0.75
N ILE A 26 2.03 4.30 0.21
CA ILE A 26 0.81 4.60 0.96
C ILE A 26 -0.26 5.22 0.05
N SER A 27 0.12 6.18 -0.80
CA SER A 27 -0.81 6.83 -1.73
C SER A 27 -1.36 5.82 -2.75
N GLY A 28 -0.51 4.94 -3.28
CA GLY A 28 -0.92 3.87 -4.18
C GLY A 28 -1.85 2.87 -3.51
N THR A 29 -1.59 2.52 -2.25
CA THR A 29 -2.48 1.65 -1.46
C THR A 29 -3.84 2.31 -1.23
N ALA A 30 -3.87 3.60 -0.91
CA ALA A 30 -5.12 4.34 -0.72
C ALA A 30 -5.95 4.39 -2.01
N LEU A 31 -5.30 4.64 -3.16
CA LEU A 31 -5.95 4.66 -4.47
C LEU A 31 -6.48 3.26 -4.84
N PHE A 32 -5.70 2.22 -4.58
CA PHE A 32 -6.12 0.83 -4.77
C PHE A 32 -7.34 0.48 -3.91
N LEU A 33 -7.35 0.85 -2.62
CA LEU A 33 -8.50 0.62 -1.74
C LEU A 33 -9.75 1.40 -2.19
N TYR A 34 -9.56 2.61 -2.71
CA TYR A 34 -10.66 3.40 -3.25
C TYR A 34 -11.32 2.74 -4.48
N ASP A 35 -10.51 2.25 -5.41
CA ASP A 35 -11.01 1.51 -6.58
C ASP A 35 -11.76 0.23 -6.17
N TYR A 36 -11.27 -0.45 -5.13
CA TYR A 36 -11.97 -1.58 -4.51
C TYR A 36 -13.29 -1.17 -3.89
N ALA A 37 -13.34 -0.07 -3.13
CA ALA A 37 -14.57 0.41 -2.53
C ALA A 37 -15.64 0.75 -3.58
N LEU A 38 -15.22 1.20 -4.77
CA LEU A 38 -16.13 1.48 -5.88
C LEU A 38 -16.71 0.21 -6.51
N THR A 39 -15.91 -0.85 -6.61
CA THR A 39 -16.31 -2.13 -7.21
C THR A 39 -16.99 -3.08 -6.22
N PHE A 40 -16.82 -2.84 -4.92
CA PHE A 40 -17.38 -3.64 -3.84
C PHE A 40 -18.91 -3.80 -3.87
N PRO A 41 -19.73 -2.76 -4.14
CA PRO A 41 -21.19 -2.93 -4.24
C PRO A 41 -21.59 -3.90 -5.35
N THR A 42 -20.90 -3.85 -6.49
CA THR A 42 -21.11 -4.78 -7.60
C THR A 42 -20.69 -6.20 -7.22
N GLU A 43 -19.57 -6.36 -6.50
CA GLU A 43 -19.17 -7.67 -5.99
C GLU A 43 -20.21 -8.27 -5.03
N ILE A 44 -20.78 -7.47 -4.14
CA ILE A 44 -21.83 -7.96 -3.23
C ILE A 44 -23.05 -8.43 -4.03
N SER A 45 -23.49 -7.65 -5.02
CA SER A 45 -24.64 -7.99 -5.85
C SER A 45 -24.41 -9.28 -6.64
N GLU A 46 -23.26 -9.41 -7.31
CA GLU A 46 -23.01 -10.47 -8.30
C GLU A 46 -22.32 -11.70 -7.72
N VAL A 47 -21.36 -11.50 -6.82
CA VAL A 47 -20.49 -12.56 -6.32
C VAL A 47 -21.01 -13.09 -4.99
N TRP A 48 -21.39 -12.22 -4.05
CA TRP A 48 -21.78 -12.65 -2.70
C TRP A 48 -23.19 -13.26 -2.65
N ASN A 49 -24.12 -12.76 -3.46
CA ASN A 49 -25.47 -13.32 -3.56
C ASN A 49 -25.57 -14.53 -4.51
N SER A 50 -24.51 -14.86 -5.23
CA SER A 50 -24.49 -16.02 -6.14
C SER A 50 -24.27 -17.33 -5.40
N LYS A 51 -24.65 -18.44 -6.05
CA LYS A 51 -24.43 -19.79 -5.53
C LYS A 51 -22.94 -20.03 -5.36
N PHE A 52 -22.54 -20.42 -4.14
CA PHE A 52 -21.17 -20.74 -3.80
C PHE A 52 -20.55 -21.73 -4.80
N SER A 53 -19.61 -21.23 -5.60
CA SER A 53 -18.92 -21.96 -6.66
C SER A 53 -17.41 -21.91 -6.45
N GLY A 54 -16.67 -22.89 -6.99
CA GLY A 54 -15.21 -22.87 -6.96
C GLY A 54 -14.63 -21.60 -7.60
N ALA A 55 -15.30 -21.05 -8.60
CA ALA A 55 -14.93 -19.76 -9.21
C ALA A 55 -15.05 -18.58 -8.23
N GLN A 56 -16.07 -18.59 -7.35
CA GLN A 56 -16.26 -17.58 -6.32
C GLN A 56 -15.18 -17.69 -5.22
N ALA A 57 -14.84 -18.92 -4.80
CA ALA A 57 -13.74 -19.14 -3.87
C ALA A 57 -12.39 -18.68 -4.44
N LEU A 58 -12.11 -19.00 -5.71
CA LEU A 58 -10.92 -18.53 -6.41
C LEU A 58 -10.90 -17.00 -6.51
N PHE A 59 -12.03 -16.39 -6.87
CA PHE A 59 -12.17 -14.92 -6.92
C PHE A 59 -11.80 -14.28 -5.58
N PHE A 60 -12.36 -14.78 -4.47
CA PHE A 60 -12.02 -14.27 -3.15
C PHE A 60 -10.53 -14.46 -2.82
N LEU A 61 -9.99 -15.64 -3.13
CA LEU A 61 -8.60 -15.96 -2.83
C LEU A 61 -7.63 -15.06 -3.59
N THR A 62 -7.77 -14.86 -4.89
CA THR A 62 -6.87 -13.97 -5.64
C THR A 62 -7.08 -12.51 -5.28
N ARG A 63 -8.34 -12.09 -5.17
CA ARG A 63 -8.66 -10.67 -5.00
C ARG A 63 -8.33 -10.16 -3.59
N TYR A 64 -8.73 -10.89 -2.56
CA TYR A 64 -8.54 -10.45 -1.18
C TYR A 64 -7.15 -10.79 -0.63
N SER A 65 -6.46 -11.82 -1.14
CA SER A 65 -5.07 -12.08 -0.71
C SER A 65 -4.13 -10.93 -1.08
N TYR A 66 -4.24 -10.43 -2.31
CA TYR A 66 -3.43 -9.30 -2.77
C TYR A 66 -3.78 -8.00 -2.02
N MET A 67 -5.08 -7.77 -1.76
CA MET A 67 -5.52 -6.63 -0.95
C MET A 67 -4.94 -6.69 0.46
N VAL A 68 -5.05 -7.83 1.14
CA VAL A 68 -4.52 -8.04 2.50
C VAL A 68 -3.00 -7.87 2.51
N ALA A 69 -2.29 -8.46 1.55
CA ALA A 69 -0.84 -8.33 1.45
C ALA A 69 -0.41 -6.86 1.27
N THR A 70 -1.08 -6.12 0.40
CA THR A 70 -0.77 -4.70 0.14
C THR A 70 -1.03 -3.84 1.37
N VAL A 71 -2.17 -4.05 2.04
CA VAL A 71 -2.51 -3.31 3.27
C VAL A 71 -1.54 -3.62 4.40
N LEU A 72 -1.22 -4.90 4.63
CA LEU A 72 -0.28 -5.32 5.66
C LEU A 72 1.14 -4.79 5.39
N TYR A 73 1.57 -4.81 4.13
CA TYR A 73 2.85 -4.24 3.73
C TYR A 73 2.89 -2.74 4.05
N SER A 74 1.90 -1.99 3.59
CA SER A 74 1.82 -0.54 3.83
C SER A 74 1.69 -0.20 5.32
N ALA A 75 0.93 -0.97 6.08
CA ALA A 75 0.81 -0.80 7.54
C ALA A 75 2.13 -1.11 8.26
N SER A 76 2.85 -2.17 7.87
CA SER A 76 4.14 -2.53 8.47
C SER A 76 5.18 -1.44 8.23
N ASN A 77 5.23 -0.90 7.01
CA ASN A 77 6.10 0.22 6.66
C ASN A 77 5.74 1.49 7.45
N LEU A 78 4.45 1.74 7.70
CA LEU A 78 3.99 2.86 8.53
C LEU A 78 4.41 2.69 10.00
N ILE A 79 4.22 1.49 10.56
CA ILE A 79 4.53 1.16 11.97
C ILE A 79 6.03 1.13 12.24
N GLN A 80 6.86 0.80 11.24
CA GLN A 80 8.32 0.84 11.36
C GLN A 80 8.90 2.25 11.21
N ASN A 81 8.17 3.17 10.56
CA ASN A 81 8.62 4.55 10.35
C ASN A 81 7.79 5.63 11.10
N PRO A 82 7.42 5.46 12.39
CA PRO A 82 6.61 6.43 13.14
C PRO A 82 7.43 7.67 13.52
N SER A 83 8.76 7.59 13.45
CA SER A 83 9.70 8.65 13.84
C SER A 83 9.74 9.86 12.90
N GLN A 84 8.93 9.89 11.83
CA GLN A 84 8.86 10.99 10.86
C GLN A 84 7.49 11.70 10.82
N THR A 85 6.49 11.25 11.61
CA THR A 85 5.12 11.81 11.59
C THR A 85 4.84 12.81 12.72
N VAL A 86 5.74 12.93 13.71
CA VAL A 86 5.66 13.98 14.74
C VAL A 86 6.98 14.73 14.76
N GLY A 87 7.01 15.84 14.02
CA GLY A 87 8.13 16.79 13.95
C GLY A 87 7.66 18.04 13.23
#